data_AF-A0A948FWC4-F1
#
_entry.id   AF-A0A948FWC4-F1
#
_cell.length_a   1.000
_cell.length_b   1.000
_cell.length_c   1.000
_cell.angle_alpha   90.00
_cell.angle_beta   90.00
_cell.angle_gamma   90.00
#
_symmetry.space_group_name_H-M   'P 1'
#
loop_
_entity.id
_entity.type
_entity.pdbx_description
1 polymer ?
#
loop_
_entity_poly.entity_id
_entity_poly.type
_entity_poly.pdbx_seq_one_letter_code
_entity_poly.pdbx_strand_id
1 'polypeptide(L)'
;MSHKYDKIVNALYLAKSPKREEMLRNLVENLLFSYGFALSFTDIKDLIRDDIGFVPIELELQVCLDNAITSNQLVFKDQKYDLTEESRMRVALSLADEKKFEEERFSHFEKLCPSMSDISMDKKDIEKLWKVYNEYLIKCFLEFGKKATEIFLPNSRFNDLRTNGFLNEAVNQLDTEILKEIFKRIVQEYPDKLVSEEIRYLDALASRAEKVFSLGLQKEELERVQNLTFKDVVIFADTNVLYQVLGLSDHAEDDAVQQIVSIAQKKEIDIRIVMLARTLRELRTAKEELEKRIPKQNLNPSHIRALLKSPELDSFSRKFYEQKLNDSESAHPSVKVSHAIDHLRLKGIELYNHKFPHLDDEENHLNAKITEYFDWVAKRNEQRLAVGLYEMRHKSDKQVEHDVYLREALLYMRRKVRAEHEVKYICLTLD
;
A
#
# COMPACT_ATOMS: atom_id res chain seq x y z
N MET A 1 5.67 11.04 11.19
CA MET A 1 5.36 9.62 11.47
C MET A 1 4.41 8.97 10.45
N SER A 2 3.42 9.66 9.84
CA SER A 2 2.46 8.98 8.92
C SER A 2 3.07 8.50 7.59
N HIS A 3 4.03 9.24 7.01
CA HIS A 3 4.67 8.86 5.74
C HIS A 3 5.38 7.49 5.73
N LYS A 4 5.82 6.98 6.89
CA LYS A 4 6.57 5.71 7.02
C LYS A 4 5.65 4.49 6.96
N TYR A 5 4.48 4.58 7.60
CA TYR A 5 3.47 3.53 7.54
C TYR A 5 2.80 3.49 6.17
N ASP A 6 2.61 4.63 5.51
CA ASP A 6 2.08 4.69 4.15
C ASP A 6 3.01 4.00 3.13
N LYS A 7 4.33 4.10 3.30
CA LYS A 7 5.32 3.39 2.46
C LYS A 7 5.20 1.88 2.61
N ILE A 8 5.15 1.38 3.85
CA ILE A 8 5.01 -0.05 4.14
C ILE A 8 3.65 -0.57 3.66
N VAL A 9 2.56 0.17 3.87
CA VAL A 9 1.23 -0.22 3.39
C VAL A 9 1.14 -0.19 1.87
N ASN A 10 1.74 0.80 1.21
CA ASN A 10 1.83 0.83 -0.26
C ASN A 10 2.69 -0.30 -0.81
N ALA A 11 3.84 -0.62 -0.18
CA ALA A 11 4.67 -1.76 -0.54
C ALA A 11 3.89 -3.08 -0.39
N LEU A 12 3.13 -3.25 0.70
CA LEU A 12 2.27 -4.42 0.95
C LEU A 12 1.08 -4.50 -0.03
N TYR A 13 0.47 -3.37 -0.40
CA TYR A 13 -0.61 -3.32 -1.39
C TYR A 13 -0.10 -3.63 -2.80
N LEU A 14 1.09 -3.14 -3.15
CA LEU A 14 1.74 -3.37 -4.43
C LEU A 14 2.31 -4.80 -4.54
N ALA A 15 2.67 -5.43 -3.42
CA ALA A 15 3.11 -6.82 -3.36
C ALA A 15 2.04 -7.82 -3.86
N LYS A 16 0.75 -7.45 -3.88
CA LYS A 16 -0.34 -8.27 -4.44
C LYS A 16 -0.65 -7.99 -5.92
N SER A 17 0.09 -7.12 -6.60
CA SER A 17 -0.22 -6.74 -7.98
C SER A 17 0.34 -7.73 -9.01
N PRO A 18 -0.40 -8.07 -10.09
CA PRO A 18 0.14 -8.80 -11.25
C PRO A 18 1.37 -8.14 -11.88
N LYS A 19 1.56 -6.84 -11.64
CA LYS A 19 2.71 -6.04 -12.09
C LYS A 19 4.02 -6.39 -11.37
N ARG A 20 3.96 -7.09 -10.24
CA ARG A 20 5.12 -7.52 -9.45
C ARG A 20 5.93 -8.58 -10.19
N GLU A 21 5.24 -9.62 -10.67
CA GLU A 21 5.87 -10.73 -11.38
C GLU A 21 6.53 -10.27 -12.69
N GLU A 22 5.84 -9.43 -13.45
CA GLU A 22 6.37 -8.79 -14.66
C GLU A 22 7.64 -7.98 -14.37
N MET A 23 7.66 -7.24 -13.25
CA MET A 23 8.83 -6.45 -12.90
C MET A 23 10.01 -7.32 -12.48
N LEU A 24 9.79 -8.33 -11.63
CA LEU A 24 10.86 -9.23 -11.21
C LEU A 24 11.47 -9.95 -12.41
N ARG A 25 10.64 -10.31 -13.39
CA ARG A 25 11.10 -10.88 -14.65
C ARG A 25 11.97 -9.90 -15.44
N ASN A 26 11.46 -8.69 -15.71
CA ASN A 26 12.20 -7.67 -16.46
C ASN A 26 13.54 -7.33 -15.77
N LEU A 27 13.56 -7.37 -14.44
CA LEU A 27 14.76 -7.16 -13.64
C LEU A 27 15.82 -8.24 -13.90
N VAL A 28 15.41 -9.51 -13.80
CA VAL A 28 16.28 -10.66 -14.07
C VAL A 28 16.79 -10.63 -15.50
N GLU A 29 15.93 -10.33 -16.47
CA GLU A 29 16.33 -10.23 -17.88
C GLU A 29 17.39 -9.13 -18.10
N ASN A 30 17.20 -7.95 -17.50
CA ASN A 30 18.16 -6.85 -17.59
C ASN A 30 19.49 -7.18 -16.89
N LEU A 31 19.47 -7.88 -15.76
CA LEU A 31 20.68 -8.34 -15.09
C LEU A 31 21.46 -9.32 -15.97
N LEU A 32 20.81 -10.38 -16.45
CA LEU A 32 21.45 -11.36 -17.34
C LEU A 32 22.01 -10.72 -18.62
N PHE A 33 21.31 -9.72 -19.17
CA PHE A 33 21.78 -8.95 -20.31
C PHE A 33 23.02 -8.11 -19.97
N SER A 34 22.99 -7.38 -18.86
CA SER A 34 24.04 -6.45 -18.45
C SER A 34 25.36 -7.14 -18.11
N TYR A 35 25.28 -8.28 -17.43
CA TYR A 35 26.46 -9.08 -17.10
C TYR A 35 26.95 -9.90 -18.30
N GLY A 36 26.06 -10.27 -19.23
CA GLY A 36 26.45 -10.89 -20.51
C GLY A 36 26.88 -12.36 -20.40
N PHE A 37 26.67 -13.01 -19.24
CA PHE A 37 26.94 -14.42 -19.02
C PHE A 37 25.89 -15.06 -18.11
N ALA A 38 25.80 -16.39 -18.15
CA ALA A 38 24.85 -17.15 -17.35
C ALA A 38 25.13 -17.04 -15.85
N LEU A 39 24.08 -16.79 -15.05
CA LEU A 39 24.16 -16.56 -13.61
C LEU A 39 23.47 -17.69 -12.83
N SER A 40 24.01 -18.07 -11.68
CA SER A 40 23.30 -18.99 -10.77
C SER A 40 22.16 -18.27 -10.04
N PHE A 41 21.24 -19.02 -9.42
CA PHE A 41 20.19 -18.45 -8.58
C PHE A 41 20.77 -17.53 -7.48
N THR A 42 21.87 -17.96 -6.86
CA THR A 42 22.55 -17.21 -5.79
C THR A 42 23.14 -15.92 -6.32
N ASP A 43 23.80 -15.97 -7.49
CA ASP A 43 24.37 -14.77 -8.12
C ASP A 43 23.27 -13.75 -8.46
N ILE A 44 22.14 -14.20 -9.03
CA ILE A 44 21.00 -13.33 -9.34
C ILE A 44 20.47 -12.65 -8.06
N LYS A 45 20.29 -13.42 -6.99
CA LYS A 45 19.82 -12.88 -5.70
C LYS A 45 20.79 -11.85 -5.11
N ASP A 46 22.09 -12.17 -5.11
CA ASP A 46 23.12 -11.28 -4.57
C ASP A 46 23.25 -10.00 -5.39
N LEU A 47 23.18 -10.10 -6.73
CA LEU A 47 23.20 -8.93 -7.62
C LEU A 47 21.97 -8.04 -7.45
N ILE A 48 20.76 -8.61 -7.28
CA ILE A 48 19.56 -7.81 -6.96
C ILE A 48 19.75 -7.06 -5.64
N ARG A 49 20.32 -7.73 -4.63
CA ARG A 49 20.61 -7.09 -3.33
C ARG A 49 21.61 -5.96 -3.46
N ASP A 50 22.70 -6.19 -4.18
CA ASP A 50 23.85 -5.29 -4.19
C ASP A 50 23.66 -4.13 -5.18
N ASP A 51 23.08 -4.37 -6.35
CA ASP A 51 22.87 -3.33 -7.39
C ASP A 51 21.58 -2.53 -7.17
N ILE A 52 20.56 -3.10 -6.51
CA ILE A 52 19.19 -2.53 -6.45
C ILE A 52 18.74 -2.26 -5.02
N GLY A 53 19.37 -2.88 -4.01
CA GLY A 53 19.17 -2.52 -2.60
C GLY A 53 17.97 -3.18 -1.92
N PHE A 54 17.40 -4.27 -2.48
CA PHE A 54 16.37 -5.06 -1.82
C PHE A 54 16.65 -6.56 -1.89
N VAL A 55 16.09 -7.32 -0.95
CA VAL A 55 16.21 -8.80 -0.92
C VAL A 55 14.96 -9.42 -1.55
N PRO A 56 15.07 -10.10 -2.70
CA PRO A 56 13.92 -10.75 -3.31
C PRO A 56 13.47 -11.96 -2.48
N ILE A 57 12.16 -12.22 -2.46
CA ILE A 57 11.60 -13.43 -1.83
C ILE A 57 12.03 -14.64 -2.69
N GLU A 58 12.74 -15.59 -2.10
CA GLU A 58 13.36 -16.70 -2.86
C GLU A 58 12.33 -17.53 -3.64
N LEU A 59 11.18 -17.84 -3.03
CA LEU A 59 10.11 -18.59 -3.69
C LEU A 59 9.57 -17.84 -4.91
N GLU A 60 9.41 -16.52 -4.82
CA GLU A 60 8.90 -15.71 -5.93
C GLU A 60 9.93 -15.58 -7.05
N LEU A 61 11.20 -15.40 -6.70
CA LEU A 61 12.30 -15.40 -7.66
C LEU A 61 12.37 -16.74 -8.39
N GLN A 62 12.22 -17.86 -7.68
CA GLN A 62 12.21 -19.18 -8.28
C GLN A 62 11.03 -19.34 -9.25
N VAL A 63 9.81 -19.01 -8.82
CA VAL A 63 8.61 -19.06 -9.68
C VAL A 63 8.77 -18.18 -10.92
N CYS A 64 9.35 -16.99 -10.76
CA CYS A 64 9.64 -16.08 -11.86
C CYS A 64 10.59 -16.70 -12.89
N LEU A 65 11.69 -17.31 -12.41
CA LEU A 65 12.66 -18.00 -13.26
C LEU A 65 12.05 -19.21 -13.98
N ASP A 66 11.26 -20.02 -13.27
CA ASP A 66 10.58 -21.20 -13.83
C ASP A 66 9.55 -20.81 -14.90
N ASN A 67 8.79 -19.74 -14.67
CA ASN A 67 7.85 -19.18 -15.63
C ASN A 67 8.57 -18.64 -16.87
N ALA A 68 9.71 -17.98 -16.70
CA ALA A 68 10.51 -17.45 -17.80
C ALA A 68 11.17 -18.56 -18.63
N ILE A 69 11.56 -19.67 -18.01
CA ILE A 69 11.99 -20.89 -18.73
C ILE A 69 10.83 -21.48 -19.53
N THR A 70 9.66 -21.65 -18.88
CA THR A 70 8.45 -22.21 -19.51
C THR A 70 7.98 -21.36 -20.70
N SER A 71 8.17 -20.05 -20.62
CA SER A 71 7.83 -19.07 -21.67
C SER A 71 8.92 -18.91 -22.74
N ASN A 72 9.96 -19.76 -22.74
CA ASN A 72 11.11 -19.71 -23.66
C ASN A 72 11.86 -18.36 -23.65
N GLN A 73 11.83 -17.65 -22.52
CA GLN A 73 12.55 -16.39 -22.35
C GLN A 73 13.95 -16.62 -21.78
N LEU A 74 14.09 -17.63 -20.92
CA LEU A 74 15.35 -18.05 -20.31
C LEU A 74 15.69 -19.50 -20.67
N VAL A 75 16.97 -19.84 -20.56
CA VAL A 75 17.48 -21.20 -20.64
C VAL A 75 18.19 -21.53 -19.34
N PHE A 76 17.93 -22.71 -18.79
CA PHE A 76 18.64 -23.22 -17.62
C PHE A 76 19.60 -24.35 -18.03
N LYS A 77 20.90 -24.11 -17.89
CA LYS A 77 21.98 -25.06 -18.21
C LYS A 77 23.08 -24.94 -17.17
N ASP A 78 23.67 -26.07 -16.77
CA ASP A 78 24.78 -26.13 -15.82
C ASP A 78 24.52 -25.37 -14.51
N GLN A 79 23.28 -25.49 -14.00
CA GLN A 79 22.79 -24.79 -12.79
C GLN A 79 22.78 -23.25 -12.91
N LYS A 80 22.77 -22.73 -14.13
CA LYS A 80 22.77 -21.30 -14.42
C LYS A 80 21.65 -20.93 -15.39
N TYR A 81 21.17 -19.71 -15.25
CA TYR A 81 20.16 -19.10 -16.08
C TYR A 81 20.84 -18.18 -17.10
N ASP A 82 20.39 -18.22 -18.35
CA ASP A 82 20.82 -17.30 -19.41
C ASP A 82 19.62 -16.88 -20.25
N LEU A 83 19.73 -15.77 -20.97
CA LEU A 83 18.72 -15.30 -21.92
C LEU A 83 18.74 -16.18 -23.17
N THR A 84 17.56 -16.44 -23.73
CA THR A 84 17.48 -16.90 -25.12
C THR A 84 17.92 -15.78 -26.07
N GLU A 85 18.35 -16.14 -27.29
CA GLU A 85 18.70 -15.15 -28.32
C GLU A 85 17.56 -14.17 -28.59
N GLU A 86 16.31 -14.66 -28.61
CA GLU A 86 15.12 -13.82 -28.81
C GLU A 86 14.96 -12.80 -27.67
N SER A 87 15.07 -13.23 -26.41
CA SER A 87 15.00 -12.33 -25.26
C SER A 87 16.17 -11.35 -25.24
N ARG A 88 17.38 -11.80 -25.59
CA ARG A 88 18.57 -10.95 -25.68
C ARG A 88 18.37 -9.84 -26.72
N MET A 89 17.82 -10.16 -27.89
CA MET A 89 17.48 -9.16 -28.90
C MET A 89 16.38 -8.20 -28.42
N ARG A 90 15.36 -8.71 -27.72
CA ARG A 90 14.26 -7.89 -27.18
C ARG A 90 14.77 -6.87 -26.16
N VAL A 91 15.60 -7.31 -25.21
CA VAL A 91 16.22 -6.43 -24.21
C VAL A 91 17.16 -5.42 -24.90
N ALA A 92 17.95 -5.85 -25.89
CA ALA A 92 18.82 -4.95 -26.65
C ALA A 92 18.05 -3.85 -27.39
N LEU A 93 16.92 -4.18 -28.03
CA LEU A 93 16.05 -3.19 -28.68
C LEU A 93 15.45 -2.22 -27.66
N SER A 94 14.97 -2.71 -26.53
CA SER A 94 14.46 -1.86 -25.45
C SER A 94 15.51 -0.89 -24.92
N LEU A 95 16.76 -1.34 -24.72
CA LEU A 95 17.86 -0.49 -24.27
C LEU A 95 18.29 0.54 -25.33
N ALA A 96 18.21 0.18 -26.62
CA ALA A 96 18.47 1.11 -27.71
C ALA A 96 17.42 2.24 -27.76
N ASP A 97 16.15 1.90 -27.55
CA ASP A 97 15.07 2.88 -27.47
C ASP A 97 15.23 3.79 -26.23
N GLU A 98 15.59 3.23 -25.08
CA GLU A 98 15.87 4.00 -23.86
C GLU A 98 17.06 4.95 -24.05
N LYS A 99 18.12 4.50 -24.72
CA LYS A 99 19.29 5.34 -25.02
C LYS A 99 18.94 6.50 -25.95
N LYS A 100 18.17 6.25 -27.01
CA LYS A 100 17.70 7.30 -27.91
C LYS A 100 16.88 8.34 -27.15
N PHE A 101 16.01 7.88 -26.26
CA PHE A 101 15.20 8.74 -25.43
C PHE A 101 16.05 9.57 -24.42
N GLU A 102 17.11 8.98 -23.87
CA GLU A 102 18.07 9.69 -23.02
C GLU A 102 18.83 10.77 -23.81
N GLU A 103 19.26 10.49 -25.04
CA GLU A 103 19.91 11.46 -25.92
C GLU A 103 18.99 12.65 -26.27
N GLU A 104 17.69 12.39 -26.49
CA GLU A 104 16.68 13.44 -26.71
C GLU A 104 16.51 14.33 -25.47
N ARG A 105 16.43 13.74 -24.28
CA ARG A 105 16.37 14.48 -23.01
C ARG A 105 17.62 15.31 -22.76
N PHE A 106 18.80 14.74 -23.01
CA PHE A 106 20.07 15.46 -22.87
C PHE A 106 20.15 16.63 -23.84
N SER A 107 19.74 16.46 -25.10
CA SER A 107 19.68 17.54 -26.11
C SER A 107 18.75 18.68 -25.68
N HIS A 108 17.62 18.37 -25.02
CA HIS A 108 16.75 19.39 -24.45
C HIS A 108 17.40 20.11 -23.26
N PHE A 109 18.00 19.36 -22.34
CA PHE A 109 18.73 19.89 -21.19
C PHE A 109 19.89 20.79 -21.61
N GLU A 110 20.67 20.38 -22.60
CA GLU A 110 21.81 21.12 -23.17
C GLU A 110 21.37 22.48 -23.74
N LYS A 111 20.19 22.55 -24.36
CA LYS A 111 19.63 23.82 -24.88
C LYS A 111 19.13 24.75 -23.77
N LEU A 112 18.64 24.18 -22.66
CA LEU A 112 18.06 24.94 -21.55
C LEU A 112 19.11 25.43 -20.56
N CYS A 113 20.18 24.66 -20.34
CA CYS A 113 21.21 24.96 -19.34
C CYS A 113 21.84 26.36 -19.52
N PRO A 114 22.18 26.82 -20.75
CA PRO A 114 22.68 28.19 -20.97
C PRO A 114 21.67 29.28 -20.62
N SER A 115 20.36 29.01 -20.70
CA SER A 115 19.33 30.00 -20.32
C SER A 115 19.17 30.17 -18.80
N MET A 116 19.78 29.29 -18.01
CA MET A 116 19.74 29.29 -16.54
C MET A 116 21.05 29.81 -15.93
N SER A 117 22.06 30.07 -16.77
CA SER A 117 23.38 30.55 -16.39
C SER A 117 23.64 31.93 -17.00
N ASP A 118 24.15 32.84 -16.19
CA ASP A 118 24.62 34.16 -16.65
C ASP A 118 26.03 34.06 -17.29
N ILE A 119 26.61 32.86 -17.32
CA ILE A 119 27.99 32.56 -17.73
C ILE A 119 27.97 31.53 -18.86
N SER A 120 28.84 31.71 -19.86
CA SER A 120 29.05 30.73 -20.94
C SER A 120 29.56 29.41 -20.35
N MET A 121 28.80 28.34 -20.60
CA MET A 121 29.12 26.99 -20.13
C MET A 121 29.79 26.19 -21.25
N ASP A 122 30.82 25.43 -20.88
CA ASP A 122 31.37 24.43 -21.80
C ASP A 122 30.51 23.16 -21.79
N LYS A 123 30.70 22.31 -22.80
CA LYS A 123 29.93 21.07 -22.92
C LYS A 123 30.18 20.10 -21.75
N LYS A 124 31.39 20.08 -21.20
CA LYS A 124 31.78 19.16 -20.12
C LYS A 124 31.04 19.51 -18.82
N ASP A 125 30.87 20.78 -18.55
CA ASP A 125 30.11 21.29 -17.41
C ASP A 125 28.63 20.91 -17.51
N ILE A 126 28.05 21.03 -18.72
CA ILE A 126 26.66 20.62 -18.99
C ILE A 126 26.50 19.10 -18.80
N GLU A 127 27.43 18.29 -19.33
CA GLU A 127 27.44 16.83 -19.15
C GLU A 127 27.55 16.45 -17.66
N LYS A 128 28.39 17.16 -16.90
CA LYS A 128 28.54 16.94 -15.46
C LYS A 128 27.26 17.29 -14.70
N LEU A 129 26.63 18.43 -15.00
CA LEU A 129 25.35 18.81 -14.39
C LEU A 129 24.23 17.83 -14.73
N TRP A 130 24.18 17.37 -15.98
CA TRP A 130 23.22 16.37 -16.42
C TRP A 130 23.35 15.06 -15.64
N LYS A 131 24.58 14.58 -15.47
CA LYS A 131 24.87 13.38 -14.68
C LYS A 131 24.39 13.54 -13.25
N VAL A 132 24.82 14.61 -12.57
CA VAL A 132 24.45 14.89 -11.17
C VAL A 132 22.93 15.07 -11.03
N TYR A 133 22.28 15.69 -12.02
CA TYR A 133 20.83 15.88 -12.02
C TYR A 133 20.07 14.55 -12.13
N ASN A 134 20.47 13.65 -13.03
CA ASN A 134 19.82 12.34 -13.13
C ASN A 134 20.08 11.46 -11.90
N GLU A 135 21.27 11.50 -11.32
CA GLU A 135 21.54 10.81 -10.05
C GLU A 135 20.66 11.33 -8.91
N TYR A 136 20.54 12.66 -8.78
CA TYR A 136 19.65 13.30 -7.81
C TYR A 136 18.19 12.91 -8.03
N LEU A 137 17.74 12.92 -9.29
CA LEU A 137 16.39 12.55 -9.69
C LEU A 137 16.10 11.09 -9.33
N ILE A 138 16.96 10.14 -9.72
CA ILE A 138 16.80 8.72 -9.39
C ILE A 138 16.75 8.50 -7.88
N LYS A 139 17.67 9.11 -7.11
CA LYS A 139 17.66 9.03 -5.64
C LYS A 139 16.34 9.52 -5.03
N CYS A 140 15.81 10.64 -5.53
CA CYS A 140 14.52 11.16 -5.07
C CYS A 140 13.38 10.18 -5.36
N PHE A 141 13.33 9.55 -6.54
CA PHE A 141 12.32 8.56 -6.87
C PHE A 141 12.47 7.26 -6.07
N LEU A 142 13.71 6.81 -5.81
CA LEU A 142 13.99 5.66 -4.96
C LEU A 142 13.65 5.91 -3.48
N GLU A 143 13.73 7.14 -2.98
CA GLU A 143 13.32 7.44 -1.61
C GLU A 143 11.82 7.74 -1.51
N PHE A 144 11.27 8.59 -2.37
CA PHE A 144 9.91 9.12 -2.20
C PHE A 144 8.86 8.44 -3.08
N GLY A 145 9.26 7.54 -3.98
CA GLY A 145 8.36 6.88 -4.92
C GLY A 145 7.60 7.89 -5.77
N LYS A 146 6.30 7.67 -5.96
CA LYS A 146 5.44 8.59 -6.72
C LYS A 146 5.37 10.01 -6.14
N LYS A 147 5.59 10.20 -4.83
CA LYS A 147 5.63 11.56 -4.24
C LYS A 147 6.83 12.39 -4.76
N ALA A 148 7.85 11.75 -5.36
CA ALA A 148 8.94 12.47 -6.01
C ALA A 148 8.47 13.32 -7.20
N THR A 149 7.35 12.99 -7.85
CA THR A 149 6.81 13.83 -8.94
C THR A 149 6.41 15.22 -8.46
N GLU A 150 6.05 15.35 -7.17
CA GLU A 150 5.80 16.65 -6.53
C GLU A 150 7.08 17.50 -6.42
N ILE A 151 8.28 16.97 -6.66
CA ILE A 151 9.52 17.76 -6.72
C ILE A 151 9.75 18.28 -8.14
N PHE A 152 9.40 17.49 -9.15
CA PHE A 152 9.85 17.70 -10.53
C PHE A 152 8.75 18.15 -11.50
N LEU A 153 7.49 18.24 -11.10
CA LEU A 153 6.39 18.72 -11.94
C LEU A 153 6.09 20.23 -11.75
N PRO A 154 5.61 20.94 -12.79
CA PRO A 154 5.21 22.34 -12.70
C PRO A 154 4.17 22.59 -11.60
N ASN A 155 4.25 23.73 -10.92
CA ASN A 155 3.32 24.17 -9.85
C ASN A 155 3.36 23.36 -8.54
N SER A 156 4.43 22.64 -8.26
CA SER A 156 4.59 21.98 -6.96
C SER A 156 4.63 22.99 -5.81
N ARG A 157 3.75 22.81 -4.82
CA ARG A 157 3.65 23.69 -3.63
C ARG A 157 4.61 23.28 -2.51
N PHE A 158 5.48 22.29 -2.73
CA PHE A 158 6.39 21.78 -1.71
C PHE A 158 7.70 22.59 -1.64
N ASN A 159 7.65 23.71 -0.93
CA ASN A 159 8.85 24.48 -0.58
C ASN A 159 9.78 23.75 0.43
N ASP A 160 9.27 22.77 1.19
CA ASP A 160 10.02 22.13 2.28
C ASP A 160 11.05 21.08 1.84
N LEU A 161 10.96 20.55 0.62
CA LEU A 161 11.96 19.58 0.10
C LEU A 161 13.23 20.25 -0.45
N ARG A 162 13.30 21.59 -0.43
CA ARG A 162 14.50 22.39 -0.76
C ARG A 162 15.63 22.24 0.26
N THR A 163 15.45 21.42 1.31
CA THR A 163 16.45 21.09 2.35
C THR A 163 16.61 19.58 2.56
N ASN A 164 16.35 18.78 1.53
CA ASN A 164 16.56 17.35 1.62
C ASN A 164 18.06 17.00 1.53
N GLY A 165 18.52 15.99 2.30
CA GLY A 165 19.92 15.56 2.32
C GLY A 165 20.47 15.26 0.92
N PHE A 166 19.65 14.74 0.01
CA PHE A 166 20.04 14.43 -1.37
C PHE A 166 20.38 15.65 -2.22
N LEU A 167 19.73 16.80 -2.01
CA LEU A 167 20.08 18.02 -2.75
C LEU A 167 21.48 18.49 -2.35
N ASN A 168 21.78 18.44 -1.04
CA ASN A 168 23.10 18.79 -0.53
C ASN A 168 24.16 17.79 -1.01
N GLU A 169 23.86 16.49 -1.02
CA GLU A 169 24.75 15.47 -1.60
C GLU A 169 25.06 15.75 -3.08
N ALA A 170 24.03 16.02 -3.89
CA ALA A 170 24.19 16.30 -5.32
C ALA A 170 25.02 17.58 -5.55
N VAL A 171 24.73 18.64 -4.80
CA VAL A 171 25.51 19.89 -4.82
C VAL A 171 26.99 19.64 -4.45
N ASN A 172 27.25 18.73 -3.49
CA ASN A 172 28.62 18.42 -3.07
C ASN A 172 29.42 17.59 -4.09
N GLN A 173 28.77 17.00 -5.11
CA GLN A 173 29.48 16.33 -6.22
C GLN A 173 30.07 17.31 -7.26
N LEU A 174 29.72 18.60 -7.16
CA LEU A 174 30.15 19.63 -8.10
C LEU A 174 31.36 20.39 -7.55
N ASP A 175 32.36 20.60 -8.40
CA ASP A 175 33.69 21.06 -7.95
C ASP A 175 33.74 22.57 -7.72
N THR A 176 32.89 23.33 -8.40
CA THR A 176 32.92 24.80 -8.39
C THR A 176 31.62 25.38 -7.84
N GLU A 177 31.72 26.50 -7.12
CA GLU A 177 30.53 27.19 -6.60
C GLU A 177 29.59 27.66 -7.72
N ILE A 178 30.13 27.98 -8.90
CA ILE A 178 29.33 28.34 -10.08
C ILE A 178 28.44 27.16 -10.50
N LEU A 179 29.00 25.95 -10.63
CA LEU A 179 28.21 24.77 -10.99
C LEU A 179 27.17 24.44 -9.91
N LYS A 180 27.51 24.63 -8.63
CA LYS A 180 26.57 24.43 -7.51
C LYS A 180 25.39 25.40 -7.57
N GLU A 181 25.63 26.67 -7.90
CA GLU A 181 24.57 27.66 -8.07
C GLU A 181 23.68 27.34 -9.28
N ILE A 182 24.29 26.99 -10.43
CA ILE A 182 23.55 26.59 -11.63
C ILE A 182 22.72 25.34 -11.35
N PHE A 183 23.26 24.35 -10.64
CA PHE A 183 22.51 23.14 -10.27
C PHE A 183 21.27 23.45 -9.41
N LYS A 184 21.40 24.36 -8.43
CA LYS A 184 20.26 24.80 -7.62
C LYS A 184 19.19 25.48 -8.47
N ARG A 185 19.59 26.31 -9.46
CA ARG A 185 18.67 26.92 -10.42
C ARG A 185 18.01 25.87 -11.30
N ILE A 186 18.75 24.89 -11.81
CA ILE A 186 18.20 23.76 -12.59
C ILE A 186 17.11 23.05 -11.78
N VAL A 187 17.37 22.67 -10.53
CA VAL A 187 16.38 21.98 -9.69
C VAL A 187 15.12 22.84 -9.47
N GLN A 188 15.22 24.16 -9.47
CA GLN A 188 14.11 25.08 -9.25
C GLN A 188 13.33 25.44 -10.53
N GLU A 189 14.02 25.66 -11.63
CA GLU A 189 13.45 26.21 -12.86
C GLU A 189 13.21 25.17 -13.96
N TYR A 190 13.94 24.05 -13.95
CA TYR A 190 13.79 23.00 -14.95
C TYR A 190 12.39 22.37 -14.96
N PRO A 191 11.72 22.14 -13.80
CA PRO A 191 10.33 21.66 -13.78
C PRO A 191 9.36 22.49 -14.61
N ASP A 192 9.53 23.83 -14.64
CA ASP A 192 8.65 24.74 -15.38
C ASP A 192 8.93 24.77 -16.90
N LYS A 193 10.05 24.18 -17.32
CA LYS A 193 10.49 24.14 -18.73
C LYS A 193 10.42 22.73 -19.34
N LEU A 194 9.82 21.76 -18.63
CA LEU A 194 9.71 20.38 -19.11
C LEU A 194 8.85 20.26 -20.37
N VAL A 195 9.30 19.42 -21.31
CA VAL A 195 8.51 19.01 -22.47
C VAL A 195 7.67 17.75 -22.16
N SER A 196 6.72 17.45 -23.04
CA SER A 196 5.76 16.34 -22.84
C SER A 196 6.42 14.98 -22.65
N GLU A 197 7.54 14.77 -23.33
CA GLU A 197 8.38 13.59 -23.29
C GLU A 197 9.01 13.42 -21.90
N GLU A 198 9.50 14.50 -21.30
CA GLU A 198 10.11 14.46 -19.97
C GLU A 198 9.08 14.26 -18.87
N ILE A 199 7.88 14.83 -19.02
CA ILE A 199 6.76 14.56 -18.11
C ILE A 199 6.41 13.06 -18.16
N ARG A 200 6.32 12.47 -19.36
CA ARG A 200 6.10 11.02 -19.52
C ARG A 200 7.23 10.19 -18.90
N TYR A 201 8.47 10.66 -18.97
CA TYR A 201 9.59 10.00 -18.29
C TYR A 201 9.44 10.03 -16.77
N LEU A 202 9.09 11.17 -16.19
CA LEU A 202 8.87 11.30 -14.74
C LEU A 202 7.70 10.41 -14.29
N ASP A 203 6.63 10.32 -15.06
CA ASP A 203 5.50 9.41 -14.80
C ASP A 203 5.93 7.94 -14.90
N ALA A 204 6.72 7.60 -15.92
CA ALA A 204 7.28 6.26 -16.08
C ALA A 204 8.20 5.90 -14.91
N LEU A 205 9.03 6.83 -14.45
CA LEU A 205 9.92 6.65 -13.31
C LEU A 205 9.15 6.54 -11.99
N ALA A 206 8.08 7.32 -11.81
CA ALA A 206 7.16 7.18 -10.67
C ALA A 206 6.58 5.76 -10.62
N SER A 207 6.09 5.28 -11.76
CA SER A 207 5.52 3.94 -11.87
C SER A 207 6.58 2.86 -11.65
N ARG A 208 7.80 3.02 -12.19
CA ARG A 208 8.92 2.10 -11.97
C ARG A 208 9.31 2.08 -10.49
N ALA A 209 9.47 3.23 -9.84
CA ALA A 209 9.79 3.32 -8.43
C ALA A 209 8.72 2.63 -7.56
N GLU A 210 7.43 2.88 -7.80
CA GLU A 210 6.33 2.17 -7.13
C GLU A 210 6.45 0.65 -7.31
N LYS A 211 6.74 0.18 -8.52
CA LYS A 211 6.94 -1.24 -8.76
C LYS A 211 8.20 -1.77 -8.03
N VAL A 212 9.31 -1.01 -7.94
CA VAL A 212 10.51 -1.44 -7.19
C VAL A 212 10.17 -1.61 -5.71
N PHE A 213 9.42 -0.67 -5.13
CA PHE A 213 8.90 -0.78 -3.76
C PHE A 213 7.97 -1.98 -3.57
N SER A 214 7.33 -2.45 -4.64
CA SER A 214 6.62 -3.72 -4.58
C SER A 214 7.63 -4.83 -4.31
N LEU A 215 8.70 -4.99 -5.10
CA LEU A 215 9.56 -6.18 -5.15
C LEU A 215 10.19 -6.60 -3.82
N GLY A 216 10.39 -5.68 -2.88
CA GLY A 216 10.84 -6.01 -1.53
C GLY A 216 10.90 -4.79 -0.62
N LEU A 217 11.21 -5.01 0.65
CA LEU A 217 11.54 -3.94 1.58
C LEU A 217 12.97 -3.46 1.30
N GLN A 218 13.21 -2.15 1.32
CA GLN A 218 14.56 -1.60 1.31
C GLN A 218 15.36 -2.20 2.47
N LYS A 219 16.68 -2.35 2.33
CA LYS A 219 17.54 -2.97 3.36
C LYS A 219 17.31 -2.40 4.76
N GLU A 220 17.22 -1.08 4.89
CA GLU A 220 16.97 -0.40 6.16
C GLU A 220 15.55 -0.69 6.70
N GLU A 221 14.57 -0.88 5.83
CA GLU A 221 13.19 -1.24 6.20
C GLU A 221 13.07 -2.73 6.55
N LEU A 222 13.81 -3.60 5.86
CA LEU A 222 13.92 -5.02 6.19
C LEU A 222 14.59 -5.21 7.54
N GLU A 223 15.71 -4.54 7.79
CA GLU A 223 16.38 -4.55 9.09
C GLU A 223 15.44 -4.02 10.18
N ARG A 224 14.64 -2.98 9.89
CA ARG A 224 13.62 -2.50 10.83
C ARG A 224 12.51 -3.50 11.07
N VAL A 225 11.99 -4.16 10.03
CA VAL A 225 10.94 -5.19 10.14
C VAL A 225 11.44 -6.41 10.89
N GLN A 226 12.68 -6.83 10.65
CA GLN A 226 13.34 -7.89 11.39
C GLN A 226 13.55 -7.52 12.87
N ASN A 227 13.72 -6.23 13.16
CA ASN A 227 13.81 -5.68 14.51
C ASN A 227 12.45 -5.35 15.14
N LEU A 228 11.31 -5.54 14.45
CA LEU A 228 9.99 -5.36 15.05
C LEU A 228 9.73 -6.50 16.03
N THR A 229 9.58 -6.14 17.30
CA THR A 229 9.15 -7.08 18.33
C THR A 229 7.63 -7.08 18.40
N PHE A 230 7.00 -8.13 17.87
CA PHE A 230 5.58 -8.41 18.06
C PHE A 230 5.37 -9.06 19.42
N LYS A 231 5.19 -8.23 20.45
CA LYS A 231 4.89 -8.69 21.81
C LYS A 231 3.64 -8.00 22.32
N ASP A 232 2.71 -8.76 22.89
CA ASP A 232 1.44 -8.30 23.42
C ASP A 232 0.62 -7.44 22.44
N VAL A 233 0.54 -7.84 21.17
CA VAL A 233 -0.20 -7.10 20.14
C VAL A 233 -1.69 -7.14 20.47
N VAL A 234 -2.31 -5.97 20.57
CA VAL A 234 -3.76 -5.80 20.80
C VAL A 234 -4.41 -5.36 19.50
N ILE A 235 -5.28 -6.20 18.97
CA ILE A 235 -6.07 -5.95 17.75
C ILE A 235 -7.47 -5.52 18.17
N PHE A 236 -7.83 -4.26 17.91
CA PHE A 236 -9.20 -3.77 18.04
C PHE A 236 -10.02 -4.25 16.85
N ALA A 237 -11.06 -5.02 17.11
CA ALA A 237 -12.00 -5.48 16.10
C ALA A 237 -13.13 -4.47 15.89
N ASP A 238 -13.36 -4.12 14.62
CA ASP A 238 -14.54 -3.42 14.13
C ASP A 238 -15.78 -4.35 14.16
N THR A 239 -16.97 -3.75 14.20
CA THR A 239 -18.27 -4.42 14.18
C THR A 239 -18.41 -5.34 12.95
N ASN A 240 -17.91 -4.94 11.78
CA ASN A 240 -17.93 -5.78 10.57
C ASN A 240 -17.12 -7.08 10.73
N VAL A 241 -15.98 -7.02 11.42
CA VAL A 241 -15.19 -8.21 11.77
C VAL A 241 -15.98 -9.10 12.73
N LEU A 242 -16.64 -8.51 13.74
CA LEU A 242 -17.45 -9.27 14.69
C LEU A 242 -18.61 -9.99 13.99
N TYR A 243 -19.19 -9.41 12.93
CA TYR A 243 -20.19 -10.09 12.11
C TYR A 243 -19.65 -11.36 11.43
N GLN A 244 -18.41 -11.32 10.91
CA GLN A 244 -17.76 -12.49 10.31
C GLN A 244 -17.46 -13.56 11.36
N VAL A 245 -16.91 -13.16 12.51
CA VAL A 245 -16.63 -14.11 13.61
C VAL A 245 -17.90 -14.82 14.11
N LEU A 246 -19.03 -14.12 14.11
CA LEU A 246 -20.34 -14.67 14.48
C LEU A 246 -21.04 -15.42 13.32
N GLY A 247 -20.46 -15.41 12.11
CA GLY A 247 -21.02 -16.03 10.91
C GLY A 247 -22.37 -15.44 10.53
N LEU A 248 -22.50 -14.11 10.58
CA LEU A 248 -23.75 -13.38 10.34
C LEU A 248 -23.91 -12.92 8.89
N SER A 249 -22.82 -12.69 8.17
CA SER A 249 -22.83 -12.26 6.76
C SER A 249 -21.67 -12.94 6.00
N ASP A 250 -21.69 -12.80 4.67
CA ASP A 250 -20.58 -13.21 3.81
C ASP A 250 -19.67 -12.01 3.50
N HIS A 251 -18.36 -12.26 3.51
CA HIS A 251 -17.34 -11.30 3.11
C HIS A 251 -16.18 -12.04 2.41
N ALA A 252 -15.50 -11.37 1.47
CA ALA A 252 -14.41 -12.01 0.72
C ALA A 252 -13.22 -12.40 1.62
N GLU A 253 -13.09 -11.74 2.77
CA GLU A 253 -12.03 -11.91 3.76
C GLU A 253 -12.44 -12.79 4.96
N ASP A 254 -13.59 -13.49 4.93
CA ASP A 254 -14.03 -14.34 6.07
C ASP A 254 -12.96 -15.36 6.46
N ASP A 255 -12.37 -16.06 5.49
CA ASP A 255 -11.28 -17.02 5.74
C ASP A 255 -10.08 -16.38 6.45
N ALA A 256 -9.74 -15.14 6.08
CA ALA A 256 -8.65 -14.40 6.72
C ALA A 256 -8.99 -14.01 8.16
N VAL A 257 -10.22 -13.59 8.42
CA VAL A 257 -10.71 -13.29 9.78
C VAL A 257 -10.68 -14.53 10.66
N GLN A 258 -11.19 -15.67 10.17
CA GLN A 258 -11.17 -16.93 10.93
C GLN A 258 -9.74 -17.40 11.22
N GLN A 259 -8.80 -17.23 10.28
CA GLN A 259 -7.39 -17.55 10.51
C GLN A 259 -6.76 -16.66 11.58
N ILE A 260 -6.99 -15.35 11.55
CA ILE A 260 -6.45 -14.42 12.57
C ILE A 260 -6.99 -14.78 13.96
N VAL A 261 -8.28 -15.08 14.08
CA VAL A 261 -8.90 -15.53 15.33
C VAL A 261 -8.27 -16.86 15.80
N SER A 262 -8.08 -17.82 14.89
CA SER A 262 -7.45 -19.11 15.19
C SER A 262 -6.01 -18.94 15.71
N ILE A 263 -5.20 -18.09 15.07
CA ILE A 263 -3.83 -17.78 15.50
C ILE A 263 -3.83 -17.18 16.91
N ALA A 264 -4.71 -16.21 17.17
CA ALA A 264 -4.85 -15.59 18.49
C ALA A 264 -5.27 -16.60 19.57
N GLN A 265 -6.20 -17.51 19.26
CA GLN A 265 -6.65 -18.54 20.19
C GLN A 265 -5.56 -19.57 20.51
N LYS A 266 -4.80 -20.01 19.49
CA LYS A 266 -3.72 -20.98 19.66
C LYS A 266 -2.48 -20.41 20.34
N LYS A 267 -2.42 -19.08 20.50
CA LYS A 267 -1.27 -18.35 21.07
C LYS A 267 0.05 -18.64 20.33
N GLU A 268 -0.05 -18.89 19.02
CA GLU A 268 1.12 -19.06 18.15
C GLU A 268 1.91 -17.74 18.04
N ILE A 269 1.21 -16.62 18.18
CA ILE A 269 1.75 -15.27 18.31
C ILE A 269 1.06 -14.61 19.50
N ASP A 270 1.77 -13.75 20.23
CA ASP A 270 1.23 -13.00 21.37
C ASP A 270 0.30 -11.86 20.90
N ILE A 271 -0.86 -12.27 20.41
CA ILE A 271 -1.93 -11.43 19.85
C ILE A 271 -3.18 -11.60 20.70
N ARG A 272 -3.81 -10.47 21.05
CA ARG A 272 -5.12 -10.41 21.70
C ARG A 272 -6.07 -9.62 20.84
N ILE A 273 -7.20 -10.23 20.50
CA ILE A 273 -8.27 -9.54 19.79
C ILE A 273 -9.25 -9.01 20.83
N VAL A 274 -9.56 -7.73 20.74
CA VAL A 274 -10.44 -7.04 21.68
C VAL A 274 -11.47 -6.20 20.95
N MET A 275 -12.61 -5.97 21.58
CA MET A 275 -13.65 -5.06 21.11
C MET A 275 -13.83 -3.89 22.08
N LEU A 276 -14.19 -2.73 21.56
CA LEU A 276 -14.54 -1.58 22.41
C LEU A 276 -15.99 -1.68 22.88
N ALA A 277 -16.30 -1.03 24.00
CA ALA A 277 -17.67 -0.95 24.50
C ALA A 277 -18.63 -0.31 23.49
N ARG A 278 -18.13 0.63 22.67
CA ARG A 278 -18.90 1.25 21.59
C ARG A 278 -19.21 0.28 20.45
N THR A 279 -18.22 -0.51 20.01
CA THR A 279 -18.41 -1.61 19.04
C THR A 279 -19.44 -2.61 19.52
N LEU A 280 -19.40 -2.98 20.81
CA LEU A 280 -20.39 -3.88 21.40
C LEU A 280 -21.80 -3.27 21.42
N ARG A 281 -21.94 -1.96 21.65
CA ARG A 281 -23.24 -1.27 21.56
C ARG A 281 -23.79 -1.31 20.14
N GLU A 282 -22.96 -1.05 19.14
CA GLU A 282 -23.35 -1.11 17.73
C GLU A 282 -23.79 -2.54 17.34
N LEU A 283 -23.01 -3.55 17.71
CA LEU A 283 -23.38 -4.95 17.50
C LEU A 283 -24.74 -5.30 18.14
N ARG A 284 -25.03 -4.77 19.33
CA ARG A 284 -26.33 -4.97 19.99
C ARG A 284 -27.47 -4.26 19.26
N THR A 285 -27.25 -3.07 18.71
CA THR A 285 -28.27 -2.37 17.91
C THR A 285 -28.60 -3.11 16.62
N ALA A 286 -27.64 -3.85 16.04
CA ALA A 286 -27.90 -4.69 14.88
C ALA A 286 -28.97 -5.77 15.12
N LYS A 287 -29.19 -6.19 16.38
CA LYS A 287 -30.27 -7.14 16.73
C LYS A 287 -31.62 -6.67 16.23
N GLU A 288 -32.00 -5.43 16.55
CA GLU A 288 -33.30 -4.87 16.20
C GLU A 288 -33.45 -4.69 14.69
N GLU A 289 -32.36 -4.34 14.00
CA GLU A 289 -32.35 -4.23 12.55
C GLU A 289 -32.53 -5.59 11.88
N LEU A 290 -31.84 -6.63 12.36
CA LEU A 290 -31.97 -7.99 11.85
C LEU A 290 -33.39 -8.54 12.06
N GLU A 291 -34.03 -8.26 13.19
CA GLU A 291 -35.43 -8.68 13.42
C GLU A 291 -36.44 -7.98 12.53
N LYS A 292 -36.16 -6.75 12.11
CA LYS A 292 -36.99 -6.01 11.15
C LYS A 292 -36.78 -6.49 9.71
N ARG A 293 -35.54 -6.81 9.34
CA ARG A 293 -35.16 -7.20 7.96
C ARG A 293 -35.43 -8.65 7.64
N ILE A 294 -35.24 -9.55 8.61
CA ILE A 294 -35.39 -11.00 8.44
C ILE A 294 -36.65 -11.44 9.18
N PRO A 295 -37.76 -11.70 8.47
CA PRO A 295 -39.00 -12.13 9.11
C PRO A 295 -38.80 -13.48 9.81
N LYS A 296 -39.30 -13.61 11.04
CA LYS A 296 -39.33 -14.89 11.78
C LYS A 296 -40.34 -15.90 11.23
N GLN A 297 -40.84 -15.69 10.02
CA GLN A 297 -41.84 -16.54 9.37
C GLN A 297 -41.20 -17.88 8.96
N ASN A 298 -41.99 -18.95 9.06
CA ASN A 298 -41.58 -20.27 8.57
C ASN A 298 -41.78 -20.34 7.06
N LEU A 299 -40.73 -19.92 6.34
CA LEU A 299 -40.64 -20.11 4.90
C LEU A 299 -40.34 -21.58 4.58
N ASN A 300 -41.07 -22.15 3.61
CA ASN A 300 -40.75 -23.48 3.09
C ASN A 300 -39.47 -23.42 2.22
N PRO A 301 -38.79 -24.56 1.97
CA PRO A 301 -37.55 -24.58 1.19
C PRO A 301 -37.69 -23.98 -0.22
N SER A 302 -38.85 -24.11 -0.87
CA SER A 302 -39.10 -23.54 -2.20
C SER A 302 -39.11 -22.01 -2.18
N HIS A 303 -39.74 -21.40 -1.16
CA HIS A 303 -39.71 -19.95 -0.94
C HIS A 303 -38.30 -19.45 -0.68
N ILE A 304 -37.53 -20.18 0.14
CA ILE A 304 -36.14 -19.80 0.46
C ILE A 304 -35.27 -19.84 -0.81
N ARG A 305 -35.34 -20.91 -1.61
CA ARG A 305 -34.63 -21.00 -2.89
C ARG A 305 -35.01 -19.89 -3.88
N ALA A 306 -36.27 -19.45 -3.85
CA ALA A 306 -36.72 -18.32 -4.67
C ALA A 306 -36.11 -16.99 -4.18
N LEU A 307 -36.12 -16.74 -2.86
CA LEU A 307 -35.52 -15.54 -2.26
C LEU A 307 -34.03 -15.44 -2.53
N LEU A 308 -33.28 -16.53 -2.43
CA LEU A 308 -31.83 -16.54 -2.67
C LEU A 308 -31.45 -16.18 -4.12
N LYS A 309 -32.37 -16.32 -5.08
CA LYS A 309 -32.16 -15.86 -6.46
C LYS A 309 -32.32 -14.35 -6.63
N SER A 310 -32.88 -13.65 -5.64
CA SER A 310 -33.01 -12.19 -5.70
C SER A 310 -31.65 -11.52 -5.55
N PRO A 311 -31.29 -10.58 -6.44
CA PRO A 311 -30.08 -9.76 -6.28
C PRO A 311 -30.22 -8.71 -5.18
N GLU A 312 -31.45 -8.38 -4.76
CA GLU A 312 -31.74 -7.35 -3.75
C GLU A 312 -31.63 -7.87 -2.30
N LEU A 313 -31.39 -9.18 -2.12
CA LEU A 313 -31.26 -9.77 -0.81
C LEU A 313 -29.92 -9.42 -0.17
N ASP A 314 -29.95 -8.77 0.98
CA ASP A 314 -28.76 -8.37 1.73
C ASP A 314 -27.95 -9.57 2.22
N SER A 315 -26.66 -9.34 2.53
CA SER A 315 -25.71 -10.39 2.89
C SER A 315 -26.08 -11.14 4.17
N PHE A 316 -26.73 -10.49 5.15
CA PHE A 316 -27.15 -11.14 6.39
C PHE A 316 -28.33 -12.08 6.14
N SER A 317 -29.33 -11.59 5.42
CA SER A 317 -30.50 -12.38 5.04
C SER A 317 -30.09 -13.58 4.19
N ARG A 318 -29.21 -13.37 3.21
CA ARG A 318 -28.68 -14.44 2.33
C ARG A 318 -27.99 -15.53 3.13
N LYS A 319 -27.00 -15.18 3.96
CA LYS A 319 -26.26 -16.14 4.79
C LYS A 319 -27.18 -16.95 5.70
N PHE A 320 -28.17 -16.30 6.32
CA PHE A 320 -29.16 -16.98 7.15
C PHE A 320 -30.00 -17.99 6.36
N TYR A 321 -30.52 -17.59 5.20
CA TYR A 321 -31.38 -18.44 4.39
C TYR A 321 -30.62 -19.62 3.75
N GLU A 322 -29.36 -19.43 3.39
CA GLU A 322 -28.48 -20.52 2.97
C GLU A 322 -28.24 -21.53 4.09
N GLN A 323 -27.96 -21.04 5.32
CA GLN A 323 -27.85 -21.90 6.50
C GLN A 323 -29.17 -22.64 6.77
N LYS A 324 -30.31 -21.95 6.69
CA LYS A 324 -31.64 -22.51 6.93
C LYS A 324 -32.06 -23.57 5.91
N LEU A 325 -31.53 -23.53 4.68
CA LEU A 325 -31.73 -24.60 3.70
C LEU A 325 -30.95 -25.87 4.00
N ASN A 326 -29.76 -25.71 4.59
CA ASN A 326 -28.88 -26.82 4.94
C ASN A 326 -29.24 -27.43 6.31
N ASP A 327 -29.72 -26.59 7.24
CA ASP A 327 -30.14 -26.96 8.59
C ASP A 327 -31.41 -26.17 8.97
N SER A 328 -32.55 -26.87 9.09
CA SER A 328 -33.84 -26.26 9.40
C SER A 328 -33.89 -25.62 10.79
N GLU A 329 -33.03 -26.06 11.70
CA GLU A 329 -32.94 -25.55 13.09
C GLU A 329 -31.95 -24.39 13.23
N SER A 330 -31.39 -23.90 12.12
CA SER A 330 -30.48 -22.75 12.10
C SER A 330 -31.08 -21.56 12.85
N ALA A 331 -30.40 -21.14 13.91
CA ALA A 331 -30.83 -20.02 14.73
C ALA A 331 -30.87 -18.71 13.95
N HIS A 332 -31.89 -17.89 14.21
CA HIS A 332 -32.01 -16.56 13.62
C HIS A 332 -30.79 -15.68 13.98
N PRO A 333 -30.28 -14.82 13.07
CA PRO A 333 -29.09 -13.99 13.33
C PRO A 333 -29.23 -13.11 14.59
N SER A 334 -30.44 -12.61 14.88
CA SER A 334 -30.70 -11.83 16.11
C SER A 334 -30.49 -12.62 17.41
N VAL A 335 -30.67 -13.95 17.37
CA VAL A 335 -30.37 -14.84 18.50
C VAL A 335 -28.87 -14.96 18.68
N LYS A 336 -28.12 -15.15 17.58
CA LYS A 336 -26.64 -15.15 17.61
C LYS A 336 -26.09 -13.83 18.19
N VAL A 337 -26.67 -12.69 17.82
CA VAL A 337 -26.31 -11.38 18.38
C VAL A 337 -26.64 -11.28 19.88
N SER A 338 -27.76 -11.86 20.33
CA SER A 338 -28.15 -11.84 21.74
C SER A 338 -27.15 -12.57 22.63
N HIS A 339 -26.49 -13.60 22.09
CA HIS A 339 -25.43 -14.37 22.76
C HIS A 339 -24.01 -13.99 22.29
N ALA A 340 -23.86 -12.84 21.61
CA ALA A 340 -22.60 -12.47 20.97
C ALA A 340 -21.42 -12.39 21.94
N ILE A 341 -21.62 -11.88 23.16
CA ILE A 341 -20.53 -11.76 24.14
C ILE A 341 -19.96 -13.13 24.49
N ASP A 342 -20.83 -14.12 24.71
CA ASP A 342 -20.39 -15.46 25.09
C ASP A 342 -19.69 -16.14 23.92
N HIS A 343 -20.25 -16.01 22.71
CA HIS A 343 -19.62 -16.55 21.49
C HIS A 343 -18.26 -15.91 21.19
N LEU A 344 -18.16 -14.59 21.29
CA LEU A 344 -16.91 -13.86 21.05
C LEU A 344 -15.85 -14.22 22.10
N ARG A 345 -16.24 -14.36 23.38
CA ARG A 345 -15.32 -14.82 24.44
C ARG A 345 -14.82 -16.24 24.22
N LEU A 346 -15.69 -17.16 23.79
CA LEU A 346 -15.27 -18.51 23.40
C LEU A 346 -14.26 -18.48 22.24
N LYS A 347 -14.36 -17.47 21.37
CA LYS A 347 -13.41 -17.19 20.29
C LYS A 347 -12.16 -16.42 20.71
N GLY A 348 -11.98 -16.16 22.02
CA GLY A 348 -10.84 -15.42 22.55
C GLY A 348 -10.90 -13.90 22.31
N ILE A 349 -12.07 -13.37 21.95
CA ILE A 349 -12.31 -11.94 21.75
C ILE A 349 -12.89 -11.34 23.04
N GLU A 350 -12.16 -10.39 23.61
CA GLU A 350 -12.50 -9.81 24.92
C GLU A 350 -12.96 -8.35 24.82
N LEU A 351 -13.73 -7.90 25.81
CA LEU A 351 -14.03 -6.48 25.94
C LEU A 351 -12.80 -5.75 26.45
N TYR A 352 -12.38 -4.69 25.75
CA TYR A 352 -11.27 -3.88 26.19
C TYR A 352 -11.68 -3.00 27.38
N ASN A 353 -11.11 -3.29 28.56
CA ASN A 353 -11.44 -2.63 29.82
C ASN A 353 -10.72 -1.28 30.00
N HIS A 354 -10.71 -0.44 28.98
CA HIS A 354 -10.22 0.93 29.06
C HIS A 354 -11.33 1.92 28.74
N LYS A 355 -11.46 2.95 29.56
CA LYS A 355 -12.32 4.10 29.25
C LYS A 355 -11.52 5.13 28.47
N PHE A 356 -12.17 5.86 27.59
CA PHE A 356 -11.56 6.94 26.82
C PHE A 356 -12.26 8.25 27.18
N PRO A 357 -11.94 8.90 28.33
CA PRO A 357 -12.69 10.08 28.79
C PRO A 357 -12.77 11.22 27.76
N HIS A 358 -11.70 11.44 27.01
CA HIS A 358 -11.64 12.43 25.91
C HIS A 358 -12.54 12.08 24.70
N LEU A 359 -13.08 10.86 24.63
CA LEU A 359 -14.04 10.41 23.61
C LEU A 359 -15.43 10.13 24.19
N ASP A 360 -15.50 9.74 25.46
CA ASP A 360 -16.73 9.33 26.13
C ASP A 360 -17.41 10.51 26.87
N ASP A 361 -16.62 11.42 27.45
CA ASP A 361 -17.11 12.52 28.30
C ASP A 361 -16.95 13.91 27.62
N GLU A 362 -16.01 14.05 26.68
CA GLU A 362 -15.77 15.30 25.93
C GLU A 362 -16.43 15.27 24.54
N GLU A 363 -17.76 15.41 24.51
CA GLU A 363 -18.56 15.35 23.27
C GLU A 363 -18.06 16.31 22.17
N ASN A 364 -17.53 17.47 22.57
CA ASN A 364 -16.93 18.46 21.67
C ASN A 364 -15.70 17.94 20.91
N HIS A 365 -14.89 17.08 21.53
CA HIS A 365 -13.68 16.55 20.90
C HIS A 365 -14.02 15.55 19.79
N LEU A 366 -14.89 14.57 20.11
CA LEU A 366 -15.33 13.58 19.12
C LEU A 366 -16.08 14.24 17.97
N ASN A 367 -16.98 15.19 18.26
CA ASN A 367 -17.71 15.93 17.23
C ASN A 367 -16.77 16.73 16.31
N ALA A 368 -15.74 17.38 16.86
CA ALA A 368 -14.73 18.06 16.05
C ALA A 368 -14.02 17.08 15.09
N LYS A 369 -13.69 15.87 15.55
CA LYS A 369 -13.07 14.83 14.72
C LYS A 369 -14.00 14.23 13.67
N ILE A 370 -15.30 14.21 13.94
CA ILE A 370 -16.33 13.83 12.97
C ILE A 370 -16.46 14.91 11.89
N THR A 371 -16.47 16.20 12.27
CA THR A 371 -16.47 17.31 11.31
C THR A 371 -15.23 17.28 10.41
N GLU A 372 -14.03 17.10 10.99
CA GLU A 372 -12.78 16.95 10.22
C GLU A 372 -12.87 15.82 9.18
N TYR A 373 -13.52 14.69 9.54
CA TYR A 373 -13.73 13.58 8.61
C TYR A 373 -14.66 13.97 7.46
N PHE A 374 -15.79 14.62 7.74
CA PHE A 374 -16.73 15.05 6.71
C PHE A 374 -16.12 16.07 5.74
N ASP A 375 -15.35 17.04 6.25
CA ASP A 375 -14.62 18.00 5.42
C ASP A 375 -13.63 17.30 4.49
N TRP A 376 -12.93 16.28 4.99
CA TRP A 376 -12.02 15.47 4.18
C TRP A 376 -12.76 14.65 3.11
N VAL A 377 -13.89 14.02 3.46
CA VAL A 377 -14.71 13.27 2.48
C VAL A 377 -15.25 14.20 1.39
N ALA A 378 -15.74 15.39 1.75
CA ALA A 378 -16.22 16.38 0.81
C ALA A 378 -15.13 16.78 -0.19
N LYS A 379 -13.94 17.16 0.32
CA LYS A 379 -12.79 17.50 -0.52
C LYS A 379 -12.35 16.33 -1.41
N ARG A 380 -12.38 15.10 -0.91
CA ARG A 380 -12.02 13.92 -1.69
C ARG A 380 -13.04 13.63 -2.79
N ASN A 381 -14.34 13.81 -2.52
CA ASN A 381 -15.40 13.66 -3.51
C ASN A 381 -15.30 14.76 -4.59
N GLU A 382 -14.99 16.01 -4.23
CA GLU A 382 -14.71 17.09 -5.19
C GLU A 382 -13.55 16.73 -6.13
N GLN A 383 -12.45 16.22 -5.57
CA GLN A 383 -11.31 15.76 -6.36
C GLN A 383 -11.66 14.60 -7.30
N ARG A 384 -12.49 13.65 -6.85
CA ARG A 384 -12.99 12.54 -7.67
C ARG A 384 -13.84 13.04 -8.83
N LEU A 385 -14.75 13.97 -8.58
CA LEU A 385 -15.57 14.59 -9.62
C LEU A 385 -14.70 15.32 -10.65
N ALA A 386 -13.66 16.03 -10.21
CA ALA A 386 -12.74 16.74 -11.11
C ALA A 386 -11.98 15.80 -12.07
N VAL A 387 -11.79 14.52 -11.72
CA VAL A 387 -11.16 13.50 -12.58
C VAL A 387 -12.17 12.55 -13.25
N GLY A 388 -13.47 12.88 -13.24
CA GLY A 388 -14.52 12.10 -13.89
C GLY A 388 -14.96 10.84 -13.15
N LEU A 389 -14.65 10.71 -11.86
CA LEU A 389 -15.13 9.62 -11.01
C LEU A 389 -16.42 10.03 -10.30
N TYR A 390 -17.56 9.53 -10.79
CA TYR A 390 -18.90 9.91 -10.32
C TYR A 390 -19.41 9.12 -9.10
N GLU A 391 -18.69 8.09 -8.67
CA GLU A 391 -19.03 7.36 -7.44
C GLU A 391 -18.60 8.18 -6.22
N MET A 392 -19.59 8.80 -5.59
CA MET A 392 -19.45 9.47 -4.30
C MET A 392 -19.50 8.44 -3.18
N ARG A 393 -18.53 8.50 -2.26
CA ARG A 393 -18.53 7.67 -1.05
C ARG A 393 -19.31 8.39 0.03
N HIS A 394 -20.41 7.79 0.48
CA HIS A 394 -21.19 8.26 1.62
C HIS A 394 -21.24 7.14 2.67
N LYS A 395 -20.85 7.47 3.91
CA LYS A 395 -21.10 6.65 5.09
C LYS A 395 -22.20 7.33 5.90
N SER A 396 -23.02 6.55 6.61
CA SER A 396 -24.00 7.12 7.53
C SER A 396 -23.32 7.77 8.74
N ASP A 397 -23.97 8.76 9.38
CA ASP A 397 -23.42 9.46 10.54
C ASP A 397 -23.00 8.49 11.67
N LYS A 398 -23.77 7.42 11.86
CA LYS A 398 -23.47 6.38 12.86
C LYS A 398 -22.20 5.59 12.54
N GLN A 399 -21.99 5.25 11.26
CA GLN A 399 -20.76 4.57 10.82
C GLN A 399 -19.55 5.50 10.97
N VAL A 400 -19.69 6.76 10.56
CA VAL A 400 -18.62 7.76 10.72
C VAL A 400 -18.26 7.95 12.20
N GLU A 401 -19.26 8.07 13.06
CA GLU A 401 -19.05 8.24 14.49
C GLU A 401 -18.29 7.06 15.11
N HIS A 402 -18.63 5.83 14.73
CA HIS A 402 -17.92 4.64 15.19
C HIS A 402 -16.50 4.55 14.66
N ASP A 403 -16.29 4.75 13.35
CA ASP A 403 -14.96 4.73 12.72
C ASP A 403 -14.01 5.74 13.36
N VAL A 404 -14.50 6.97 13.55
CA VAL A 404 -13.74 8.05 14.18
C VAL A 404 -13.43 7.69 15.63
N TYR A 405 -14.38 7.14 16.38
CA TYR A 405 -14.14 6.71 17.75
C TYR A 405 -13.06 5.62 17.82
N LEU A 406 -13.12 4.59 16.96
CA LEU A 406 -12.13 3.52 16.90
C LEU A 406 -10.74 4.05 16.52
N ARG A 407 -10.68 4.96 15.55
CA ARG A 407 -9.45 5.64 15.14
C ARG A 407 -8.82 6.42 16.29
N GLU A 408 -9.60 7.28 16.96
CA GLU A 408 -9.06 8.11 18.05
C GLU A 408 -8.66 7.27 19.26
N ALA A 409 -9.42 6.23 19.60
CA ALA A 409 -9.05 5.27 20.64
C ALA A 409 -7.71 4.58 20.32
N LEU A 410 -7.54 4.15 19.06
CA LEU A 410 -6.29 3.54 18.59
C LEU A 410 -5.11 4.53 18.66
N LEU A 411 -5.31 5.76 18.19
CA LEU A 411 -4.28 6.80 18.22
C LEU A 411 -3.86 7.13 19.65
N TYR A 412 -4.81 7.24 20.56
CA TYR A 412 -4.56 7.44 21.98
C TYR A 412 -3.71 6.30 22.58
N MET A 413 -4.05 5.05 22.27
CA MET A 413 -3.27 3.90 22.74
C MET A 413 -1.87 3.86 22.14
N ARG A 414 -1.71 4.17 20.86
CA ARG A 414 -0.40 4.23 20.18
C ARG A 414 0.51 5.30 20.78
N ARG A 415 -0.03 6.45 21.18
CA ARG A 415 0.75 7.51 21.87
C ARG A 415 1.34 7.07 23.21
N LYS A 416 0.79 6.02 23.84
CA LYS A 416 1.31 5.48 25.12
C LYS A 416 2.48 4.52 24.92
N VAL A 417 2.73 4.05 23.70
CA VAL A 417 3.86 3.16 23.39
C VAL A 417 5.13 4.00 23.29
N ARG A 418 6.12 3.71 24.16
CA ARG A 418 7.35 4.49 24.28
C ARG A 418 8.45 4.07 23.30
N ALA A 419 8.40 2.84 22.80
CA ALA A 419 9.41 2.29 21.90
C ALA A 419 8.99 2.43 20.43
N GLU A 420 9.82 3.05 19.59
CA GLU A 420 9.54 3.27 18.16
C GLU A 420 9.38 1.98 17.34
N HIS A 421 9.83 0.83 17.88
CA HIS A 421 9.84 -0.48 17.22
C HIS A 421 8.78 -1.47 17.74
N GLU A 422 7.89 -1.05 18.66
CA GLU A 422 6.87 -1.93 19.24
C GLU A 422 5.52 -1.71 18.54
N VAL A 423 5.11 -2.67 17.71
CA VAL A 423 3.75 -2.68 17.13
C VAL A 423 2.80 -3.28 18.15
N LYS A 424 2.22 -2.43 19.00
CA LYS A 424 1.34 -2.89 20.09
C LYS A 424 -0.15 -2.82 19.79
N TYR A 425 -0.60 -1.83 19.02
CA TYR A 425 -2.03 -1.59 18.82
C TYR A 425 -2.38 -1.48 17.34
N ILE A 426 -3.30 -2.32 16.88
CA ILE A 426 -3.77 -2.41 15.50
C ILE A 426 -5.31 -2.40 15.50
N CYS A 427 -5.93 -1.91 14.43
CA CYS A 427 -7.36 -2.06 14.19
C CYS A 427 -7.56 -2.99 13.00
N LEU A 428 -8.52 -3.92 13.11
CA LEU A 428 -8.97 -4.80 12.04
C LEU A 428 -10.37 -4.36 11.61
N THR A 429 -10.53 -4.05 10.32
CA THR A 429 -11.76 -3.59 9.66
C THR A 429 -11.87 -4.24 8.28
N LEU A 430 -13.08 -4.26 7.70
CA LEU A 430 -13.41 -4.93 6.43
C LEU A 430 -13.96 -3.96 5.35
N ASP A 431 -13.71 -2.66 5.52
CA ASP A 431 -14.32 -1.57 4.73
C ASP A 431 -13.67 -1.25 3.37
#